data_AF-A0A183J0H6-F1
#
_entry.id   AF-A0A183J0H6-F1
#
_cell.length_a   1.000
_cell.length_b   1.000
_cell.length_c   1.000
_cell.angle_alpha   90.00
_cell.angle_beta   90.00
_cell.angle_gamma   90.00
#
_symmetry.space_group_name_H-M   'P 1'
#
loop_
_entity.id
_entity.type
_entity.pdbx_description
1 polymer ?
#
loop_
_entity_poly.entity_id
_entity_poly.type
_entity_poly.pdbx_seq_one_letter_code
_entity_poly.pdbx_strand_id
1 'polypeptide(L)'
;MEAKLEDEFSGSKKFVPLCPDEIPPTHRSICPFSTSVFQEIEEMGIKLKSGKFSAEEQAIIANNWQNICTYYNVNYDFIFGNQERAIRKDFIRCTHFYAELGRGLPCRSAYSIFYHAKEALSPSINRGPFTREEVAKLHQLAEEHPHQWSFIAAVLGRSRHSVFCKFKSSTPNVLTGKFSGLEKEKLLGMLSNDSGE
;
A
#
# COMPACT_ATOMS: atom_id res chain seq x y z
N MET A 1 2.62 -16.51 54.82
CA MET A 1 1.41 -16.34 54.01
C MET A 1 1.70 -15.18 53.09
N GLU A 2 2.30 -15.44 51.93
CA GLU A 2 2.52 -14.42 50.91
C GLU A 2 2.79 -15.12 49.58
N ALA A 3 2.17 -14.55 48.55
CA ALA A 3 1.56 -15.25 47.45
C ALA A 3 2.56 -15.80 46.43
N LYS A 4 2.23 -17.00 45.94
CA LYS A 4 2.56 -17.44 44.59
C LYS A 4 2.08 -16.37 43.60
N LEU A 5 3.00 -15.64 43.00
CA LEU A 5 2.77 -14.99 41.71
C LEU A 5 3.32 -15.95 40.65
N GLU A 6 2.53 -16.97 40.37
CA GLU A 6 2.60 -17.71 39.11
C GLU A 6 2.19 -16.70 38.02
N ASP A 7 3.17 -16.12 37.34
CA ASP A 7 2.95 -15.32 36.15
C ASP A 7 2.76 -16.28 34.96
N GLU A 8 1.52 -16.73 34.81
CA GLU A 8 1.02 -17.42 33.63
C GLU A 8 1.03 -16.46 32.42
N PHE A 9 2.20 -16.24 31.81
CA PHE A 9 2.25 -15.72 30.44
C PHE A 9 1.84 -16.82 29.45
N SER A 10 0.52 -16.96 29.36
CA SER A 10 -0.25 -17.42 28.21
C SER A 10 0.52 -17.37 26.88
N GLY A 11 0.99 -18.55 26.44
CA GLY A 11 0.76 -19.13 25.12
C GLY A 11 0.99 -18.30 23.83
N SER A 12 1.67 -17.15 23.87
CA SER A 12 1.98 -16.40 22.65
C SER A 12 3.04 -17.17 21.87
N LYS A 13 2.62 -17.81 20.75
CA LYS A 13 3.55 -18.41 19.79
C LYS A 13 4.64 -17.38 19.49
N LYS A 14 5.86 -17.66 19.94
CA LYS A 14 7.03 -16.83 19.63
C LYS A 14 7.11 -16.72 18.10
N PHE A 15 7.33 -15.51 17.58
CA PHE A 15 7.55 -15.32 16.15
C PHE A 15 8.74 -16.16 15.71
N VAL A 16 8.52 -17.01 14.70
CA VAL A 16 9.57 -17.84 14.08
C VAL A 16 9.70 -17.40 12.62
N PRO A 17 10.90 -17.02 12.16
CA PRO A 17 11.15 -16.71 10.77
C PRO A 17 10.76 -17.87 9.84
N LEU A 18 10.24 -17.55 8.66
CA LEU A 18 9.90 -18.47 7.59
C LEU A 18 11.13 -19.21 7.10
N CYS A 19 10.98 -20.51 6.92
CA CYS A 19 11.94 -21.28 6.15
C CYS A 19 11.79 -20.95 4.65
N PRO A 20 12.88 -20.98 3.85
CA PRO A 20 12.82 -20.73 2.41
C PRO A 20 11.80 -21.60 1.66
N ASP A 21 11.61 -22.83 2.11
CA ASP A 21 10.67 -23.80 1.51
C ASP A 21 9.20 -23.46 1.75
N GLU A 22 8.90 -22.61 2.74
CA GLU A 22 7.55 -22.16 3.08
C GLU A 22 7.12 -20.91 2.28
N ILE A 23 8.02 -20.35 1.47
CA ILE A 23 7.78 -19.11 0.73
C ILE A 23 6.95 -19.39 -0.53
N PRO A 24 5.71 -18.89 -0.62
CA PRO A 24 4.91 -19.09 -1.81
C PRO A 24 5.49 -18.31 -3.00
N PRO A 25 5.26 -18.77 -4.25
CA PRO A 25 5.72 -18.08 -5.45
C PRO A 25 5.27 -16.61 -5.51
N THR A 26 4.11 -16.29 -4.91
CA THR A 26 3.55 -14.95 -4.85
C THR A 26 4.35 -13.95 -4.00
N HIS A 27 5.22 -14.44 -3.11
CA HIS A 27 5.97 -13.59 -2.16
C HIS A 27 7.49 -13.57 -2.37
N ARG A 28 8.03 -14.29 -3.36
CA ARG A 28 9.48 -14.36 -3.60
C ARG A 28 10.12 -13.01 -3.96
N SER A 29 9.35 -12.13 -4.61
CA SER A 29 9.82 -10.82 -5.06
C SER A 29 8.66 -9.83 -5.21
N ILE A 30 8.99 -8.54 -5.21
CA ILE A 30 8.09 -7.46 -5.61
C ILE A 30 8.15 -7.17 -7.12
N CYS A 31 8.96 -7.88 -7.90
CA CYS A 31 8.98 -7.72 -9.35
C CYS A 31 7.70 -8.31 -9.98
N PRO A 32 7.30 -7.84 -11.18
CA PRO A 32 6.28 -8.52 -11.97
C PRO A 32 6.60 -10.00 -12.13
N PHE A 33 5.59 -10.85 -11.99
CA PHE A 33 5.76 -12.29 -12.17
C PHE A 33 6.08 -12.59 -13.64
N SER A 34 7.01 -13.53 -13.87
CA SER A 34 7.23 -14.11 -15.20
C SER A 34 6.08 -15.06 -15.56
N THR A 35 5.95 -15.40 -16.84
CA THR A 35 4.98 -16.38 -17.33
C THR A 35 5.07 -17.72 -16.59
N SER A 36 6.29 -18.18 -16.29
CA SER A 36 6.53 -19.41 -15.54
C SER A 36 6.00 -19.34 -14.09
N VAL A 37 6.15 -18.20 -13.43
CA VAL A 37 5.65 -18.02 -12.05
C VAL A 37 4.12 -17.95 -12.05
N PHE A 38 3.51 -17.35 -13.07
CA PHE A 38 2.04 -17.39 -13.21
C PHE A 38 1.52 -18.82 -13.37
N GLN A 39 2.17 -19.63 -14.19
CA GLN A 39 1.81 -21.05 -14.37
C GLN A 39 1.93 -21.82 -13.04
N GLU A 40 3.04 -21.64 -12.30
CA GLU A 40 3.22 -22.25 -10.97
C GLU A 40 2.11 -21.86 -9.98
N ILE A 41 1.73 -20.58 -9.96
CA ILE A 41 0.63 -20.06 -9.11
C ILE A 41 -0.70 -20.71 -9.49
N GLU A 42 -0.99 -20.87 -10.79
CA GLU A 42 -2.20 -21.52 -11.29
C GLU A 42 -2.23 -23.02 -10.97
N GLU A 43 -1.11 -23.72 -11.13
CA GLU A 43 -0.95 -25.14 -10.77
C GLU A 43 -1.16 -25.38 -9.27
N MET A 44 -0.71 -24.44 -8.43
CA MET A 44 -1.00 -24.44 -6.99
C MET A 44 -2.45 -24.10 -6.64
N GLY A 45 -3.30 -23.79 -7.64
CA GLY A 45 -4.70 -23.41 -7.44
C GLY A 45 -4.90 -22.04 -6.81
N ILE A 46 -3.86 -21.19 -6.80
CA ILE A 46 -3.91 -19.88 -6.17
C ILE A 46 -4.48 -18.86 -7.17
N LYS A 47 -5.66 -18.30 -6.85
CA LYS A 47 -6.23 -17.20 -7.62
C LYS A 47 -5.79 -15.86 -7.04
N LEU A 48 -5.03 -15.09 -7.82
CA LEU A 48 -4.53 -13.78 -7.41
C LEU A 48 -5.68 -12.77 -7.25
N LYS A 49 -5.71 -12.10 -6.09
CA LYS A 49 -6.63 -11.01 -5.76
C LYS A 49 -6.02 -9.66 -6.11
N SER A 50 -6.78 -8.85 -6.83
CA SER A 50 -6.47 -7.45 -7.11
C SER A 50 -7.47 -6.51 -6.41
N GLY A 51 -7.14 -5.23 -6.31
CA GLY A 51 -8.01 -4.21 -5.72
C GLY A 51 -7.81 -4.00 -4.23
N LYS A 52 -8.84 -3.44 -3.57
CA LYS A 52 -8.79 -2.97 -2.17
C LYS A 52 -8.47 -4.10 -1.20
N PHE A 53 -7.71 -3.79 -0.16
CA PHE A 53 -7.43 -4.71 0.96
C PHE A 53 -8.61 -4.71 1.93
N SER A 54 -9.07 -5.89 2.35
CA SER A 54 -10.08 -6.03 3.41
C SER A 54 -9.51 -5.61 4.77
N ALA A 55 -10.39 -5.37 5.75
CA ALA A 55 -9.94 -5.07 7.11
C ALA A 55 -9.13 -6.23 7.74
N GLU A 56 -9.48 -7.47 7.40
CA GLU A 56 -8.75 -8.67 7.83
C GLU A 56 -7.34 -8.71 7.22
N GLU A 57 -7.22 -8.45 5.92
CA GLU A 57 -5.91 -8.42 5.24
C GLU A 57 -5.02 -7.31 5.83
N GLN A 58 -5.62 -6.14 6.13
CA GLN A 58 -4.92 -5.03 6.78
C GLN A 58 -4.43 -5.39 8.18
N ALA A 59 -5.27 -6.06 8.98
CA ALA A 59 -4.89 -6.52 10.32
C ALA A 59 -3.75 -7.54 10.27
N ILE A 60 -3.77 -8.48 9.31
CA ILE A 60 -2.69 -9.44 9.09
C ILE A 60 -1.38 -8.73 8.77
N ILE A 61 -1.39 -7.75 7.84
CA ILE A 61 -0.19 -6.99 7.47
C ILE A 61 0.37 -6.21 8.67
N ALA A 62 -0.51 -5.57 9.45
CA ALA A 62 -0.10 -4.82 10.64
C ALA A 62 0.54 -5.73 11.70
N ASN A 63 -0.04 -6.90 11.95
CA ASN A 63 0.51 -7.88 12.89
C ASN A 63 1.85 -8.46 12.40
N ASN A 64 1.95 -8.81 11.12
CA ASN A 64 3.21 -9.28 10.53
C ASN A 64 4.31 -8.22 10.66
N TRP A 65 3.98 -6.96 10.35
CA TRP A 65 4.90 -5.84 10.51
C TRP A 65 5.38 -5.68 11.95
N GLN A 66 4.46 -5.71 12.92
CA GLN A 66 4.81 -5.60 14.35
C GLN A 66 5.76 -6.72 14.78
N ASN A 67 5.51 -7.96 14.34
CA ASN A 67 6.37 -9.09 14.64
C ASN A 67 7.78 -8.92 14.04
N ILE A 68 7.88 -8.48 12.78
CA ILE A 68 9.16 -8.20 12.11
C ILE A 68 9.93 -7.09 12.85
N CYS A 69 9.26 -5.97 13.17
CA CYS A 69 9.87 -4.87 13.90
C CYS A 69 10.41 -5.31 15.25
N THR A 70 9.63 -6.08 16.00
CA THR A 70 10.00 -6.54 17.34
C THR A 70 11.15 -7.54 17.30
N TYR A 71 11.10 -8.48 16.35
CA TYR A 71 12.09 -9.56 16.26
C TYR A 71 13.44 -9.10 15.69
N TYR A 72 13.42 -8.32 14.62
CA TYR A 72 14.63 -7.86 13.95
C TYR A 72 15.13 -6.50 14.44
N ASN A 73 14.39 -5.84 15.35
CA ASN A 73 14.65 -4.49 15.82
C ASN A 73 14.80 -3.47 14.67
N VAL A 74 13.87 -3.54 13.70
CA VAL A 74 13.83 -2.65 12.52
C VAL A 74 12.67 -1.67 12.61
N ASN A 75 12.83 -0.50 12.00
CA ASN A 75 11.81 0.54 11.95
C ASN A 75 11.33 0.83 10.52
N TYR A 76 10.31 1.68 10.41
CA TYR A 76 9.70 2.06 9.13
C TYR A 76 10.74 2.69 8.16
N ASP A 77 11.57 3.61 8.65
CA ASP A 77 12.52 4.35 7.82
C ASP A 77 13.61 3.46 7.23
N PHE A 78 14.05 2.44 7.98
CA PHE A 78 15.00 1.44 7.48
C PHE A 78 14.43 0.66 6.29
N ILE A 79 13.16 0.22 6.37
CA ILE A 79 12.53 -0.62 5.34
C ILE A 79 12.02 0.21 4.15
N PHE A 80 11.31 1.31 4.42
CA PHE A 80 10.58 2.07 3.41
C PHE A 80 11.24 3.40 3.03
N GLY A 81 12.23 3.85 3.79
CA GLY A 81 12.97 5.08 3.53
C GLY A 81 14.02 4.94 2.42
N ASN A 82 14.89 5.93 2.28
CA ASN A 82 15.93 5.97 1.24
C ASN A 82 17.35 5.71 1.78
N GLN A 83 17.50 5.53 3.09
CA GLN A 83 18.80 5.35 3.74
C GLN A 83 19.31 3.91 3.59
N GLU A 84 20.62 3.73 3.70
CA GLU A 84 21.30 2.43 3.86
C GLU A 84 20.88 1.34 2.84
N ARG A 85 20.75 1.74 1.57
CA ARG A 85 20.21 0.87 0.50
C ARG A 85 20.87 -0.50 0.40
N ALA A 86 22.19 -0.60 0.59
CA ALA A 86 22.93 -1.85 0.53
C ALA A 86 22.53 -2.79 1.69
N ILE A 87 22.59 -2.29 2.92
CA ILE A 87 22.23 -3.03 4.14
C ILE A 87 20.76 -3.47 4.07
N ARG A 88 19.87 -2.58 3.66
CA ARG A 88 18.45 -2.91 3.46
C ARG A 88 18.26 -4.03 2.44
N LYS A 89 18.99 -3.99 1.31
CA LYS A 89 18.89 -5.03 0.28
C LYS A 89 19.33 -6.40 0.83
N ASP A 90 20.41 -6.42 1.59
CA ASP A 90 20.90 -7.64 2.24
C ASP A 90 19.91 -8.14 3.30
N PHE A 91 19.36 -7.25 4.13
CA PHE A 91 18.30 -7.58 5.09
C PHE A 91 17.09 -8.22 4.41
N ILE A 92 16.54 -7.60 3.36
CA ILE A 92 15.37 -8.11 2.63
C ILE A 92 15.64 -9.53 2.08
N ARG A 93 16.84 -9.75 1.55
CA ARG A 93 17.25 -11.06 1.01
C ARG A 93 17.40 -12.12 2.11
N CYS A 94 18.11 -11.80 3.19
CA CYS A 94 18.47 -12.75 4.23
C CYS A 94 17.31 -13.10 5.18
N THR A 95 16.31 -12.23 5.29
CA THR A 95 15.13 -12.44 6.16
C THR A 95 13.89 -12.86 5.41
N HIS A 96 13.94 -12.92 4.08
CA HIS A 96 12.76 -13.13 3.23
C HIS A 96 11.61 -12.17 3.56
N PHE A 97 11.96 -10.89 3.82
CA PHE A 97 11.05 -9.87 4.34
C PHE A 97 9.68 -9.82 3.65
N TYR A 98 9.64 -9.94 2.32
CA TYR A 98 8.37 -9.90 1.58
C TYR A 98 7.44 -11.06 1.92
N ALA A 99 8.01 -12.25 2.14
CA ALA A 99 7.25 -13.43 2.55
C ALA A 99 6.76 -13.31 3.99
N GLU A 100 7.58 -12.75 4.88
CA GLU A 100 7.17 -12.48 6.26
C GLU A 100 6.03 -11.46 6.32
N LEU A 101 6.15 -10.37 5.58
CA LEU A 101 5.13 -9.34 5.52
C LEU A 101 3.82 -9.88 4.94
N GLY A 102 3.91 -10.75 3.93
CA GLY A 102 2.76 -11.38 3.28
C GLY A 102 2.27 -12.69 3.92
N ARG A 103 2.85 -13.12 5.05
CA ARG A 103 2.48 -14.38 5.70
C ARG A 103 0.97 -14.41 6.00
N GLY A 104 0.30 -15.48 5.56
CA GLY A 104 -1.16 -15.61 5.66
C GLY A 104 -1.96 -14.95 4.52
N LEU A 105 -1.31 -14.37 3.51
CA LEU A 105 -1.95 -13.72 2.35
C LEU A 105 -1.51 -14.31 1.00
N PRO A 106 -1.57 -15.64 0.78
CA PRO A 106 -0.99 -16.29 -0.42
C PRO A 106 -1.62 -15.80 -1.73
N CYS A 107 -2.88 -15.35 -1.70
CA CYS A 107 -3.60 -14.85 -2.87
C CYS A 107 -3.25 -13.40 -3.23
N ARG A 108 -2.40 -12.71 -2.46
CA ARG A 108 -1.93 -11.35 -2.77
C ARG A 108 -0.47 -11.43 -3.21
N SER A 109 -0.08 -10.60 -4.16
CA SER A 109 1.34 -10.52 -4.54
C SER A 109 2.13 -9.74 -3.50
N ALA A 110 3.39 -10.10 -3.27
CA ALA A 110 4.29 -9.34 -2.41
C ALA A 110 4.39 -7.87 -2.85
N TYR A 111 4.33 -7.60 -4.16
CA TYR A 111 4.23 -6.24 -4.69
C TYR A 111 3.03 -5.49 -4.10
N SER A 112 1.81 -6.05 -4.23
CA SER A 112 0.60 -5.39 -3.73
C SER A 112 0.64 -5.17 -2.21
N ILE A 113 1.16 -6.15 -1.47
CA ILE A 113 1.29 -6.11 -0.02
C ILE A 113 2.30 -5.04 0.39
N PHE A 114 3.48 -5.02 -0.23
CA PHE A 114 4.54 -4.08 0.08
C PHE A 114 4.10 -2.62 -0.10
N TYR A 115 3.48 -2.30 -1.23
CA TYR A 115 2.98 -0.94 -1.48
C TYR A 115 1.81 -0.57 -0.57
N HIS A 116 0.93 -1.52 -0.26
CA HIS A 116 -0.13 -1.28 0.70
C HIS A 116 0.44 -0.99 2.11
N ALA A 117 1.37 -1.82 2.57
CA ALA A 117 2.05 -1.67 3.86
C ALA A 117 2.79 -0.32 3.96
N LYS A 118 3.51 0.08 2.89
CA LYS A 118 4.19 1.38 2.83
C LYS A 118 3.25 2.55 3.13
N GLU A 119 2.05 2.55 2.56
CA GLU A 119 1.05 3.61 2.77
C GLU A 119 0.31 3.44 4.11
N ALA A 120 -0.06 2.21 4.48
CA ALA A 120 -0.86 1.91 5.66
C ALA A 120 -0.08 2.09 6.98
N LEU A 121 1.23 1.83 6.97
CA LEU A 121 2.09 1.86 8.15
C LEU A 121 2.91 3.15 8.26
N SER A 122 2.82 4.04 7.26
CA SER A 122 3.55 5.30 7.29
C SER A 122 3.14 6.15 8.50
N PRO A 123 4.10 6.59 9.34
CA PRO A 123 3.82 7.45 10.49
C PRO A 123 3.49 8.88 10.06
N SER A 124 3.95 9.32 8.89
CA SER A 124 3.79 10.69 8.40
C SER A 124 2.47 10.93 7.66
N ILE A 125 1.71 9.89 7.33
CA ILE A 125 0.45 10.02 6.57
C ILE A 125 -0.70 10.31 7.52
N ASN A 126 -1.24 11.52 7.46
CA ASN A 126 -2.48 11.88 8.13
C ASN A 126 -3.68 11.24 7.40
N ARG A 127 -4.48 10.46 8.14
CA ARG A 127 -5.64 9.70 7.62
C ARG A 127 -6.99 10.32 8.02
N GLY A 128 -6.99 11.43 8.75
CA GLY A 128 -8.21 12.12 9.18
C GLY A 128 -8.93 12.85 8.03
N PRO A 129 -10.07 13.51 8.32
CA PRO A 129 -10.70 14.40 7.35
C PRO A 129 -9.75 15.53 6.93
N PHE A 130 -9.96 16.08 5.72
CA PHE A 130 -9.26 17.29 5.30
C PHE A 130 -9.88 18.50 6.01
N THR A 131 -9.02 19.26 6.68
CA THR A 131 -9.36 20.58 7.25
C THR A 131 -9.53 21.62 6.14
N ARG A 132 -10.17 22.74 6.45
CA ARG A 132 -10.39 23.81 5.45
C ARG A 132 -9.06 24.44 5.02
N GLU A 133 -8.13 24.53 5.95
CA GLU A 133 -6.77 25.04 5.77
C GLU A 133 -5.96 24.12 4.85
N GLU A 134 -6.04 22.80 5.05
CA GLU A 134 -5.42 21.83 4.15
C GLU A 134 -5.99 21.92 2.72
N VAL A 135 -7.30 22.15 2.57
CA VAL A 135 -7.93 22.30 1.25
C VAL A 135 -7.50 23.59 0.57
N ALA A 136 -7.44 24.71 1.29
CA ALA A 136 -6.95 25.97 0.74
C ALA A 136 -5.48 25.83 0.27
N LYS A 137 -4.63 25.23 1.11
CA LYS A 137 -3.23 24.96 0.77
C LYS A 137 -3.09 23.99 -0.42
N LEU A 138 -3.97 22.99 -0.52
CA LEU A 138 -4.02 22.08 -1.67
C LEU A 138 -4.27 22.83 -2.99
N HIS A 139 -5.25 23.73 -3.03
CA HIS A 139 -5.53 24.51 -4.25
C HIS A 139 -4.36 25.42 -4.61
N GLN A 140 -3.79 26.14 -3.63
CA GLN A 140 -2.60 26.96 -3.85
C GLN A 140 -1.44 26.14 -4.44
N LEU A 141 -1.11 25.01 -3.83
CA LEU A 141 -0.02 24.14 -4.31
C LEU A 141 -0.31 23.54 -5.69
N ALA A 142 -1.57 23.28 -6.02
CA ALA A 142 -1.96 22.77 -7.34
C ALA A 142 -1.84 23.84 -8.44
N GLU A 143 -2.03 25.12 -8.09
CA GLU A 143 -1.78 26.26 -8.99
C GLU A 143 -0.28 26.48 -9.20
N GLU A 144 0.52 26.43 -8.12
CA GLU A 144 1.98 26.60 -8.17
C GLU A 144 2.71 25.42 -8.84
N HIS A 145 2.25 24.19 -8.57
CA HIS A 145 2.87 22.94 -9.02
C HIS A 145 1.86 22.02 -9.72
N PRO A 146 1.40 22.39 -10.94
CA PRO A 146 0.37 21.65 -11.65
C PRO A 146 0.77 20.20 -11.89
N HIS A 147 -0.15 19.28 -11.61
CA HIS A 147 0.00 17.83 -11.75
C HIS A 147 1.08 17.15 -10.88
N GLN A 148 1.78 17.90 -10.02
CA GLN A 148 2.83 17.34 -9.16
C GLN A 148 2.26 16.74 -7.87
N TRP A 149 1.29 15.85 -7.97
CA TRP A 149 0.55 15.31 -6.83
C TRP A 149 1.42 14.64 -5.76
N SER A 150 2.54 14.03 -6.16
CA SER A 150 3.48 13.40 -5.23
C SER A 150 4.19 14.44 -4.35
N PHE A 151 4.58 15.57 -4.93
CA PHE A 151 5.17 16.69 -4.20
C PHE A 151 4.14 17.31 -3.24
N ILE A 152 2.95 17.63 -3.76
CA ILE A 152 1.86 18.22 -2.98
C ILE A 152 1.48 17.31 -1.80
N ALA A 153 1.41 15.99 -2.03
CA ALA A 153 1.11 15.02 -0.99
C ALA A 153 2.18 14.93 0.08
N ALA A 154 3.46 15.00 -0.28
CA ALA A 154 4.55 15.08 0.68
C ALA A 154 4.46 16.35 1.53
N VAL A 155 4.17 17.50 0.92
CA VAL A 155 4.01 18.79 1.63
C VAL A 155 2.82 18.79 2.59
N LEU A 156 1.73 18.11 2.24
CA LEU A 156 0.53 17.99 3.08
C LEU A 156 0.61 16.84 4.10
N GLY A 157 1.61 15.96 4.03
CA GLY A 157 1.67 14.76 4.86
C GLY A 157 0.49 13.81 4.61
N ARG A 158 0.06 13.67 3.34
CA ARG A 158 -1.11 12.85 2.94
C ARG A 158 -0.70 11.88 1.84
N SER A 159 -1.54 10.87 1.56
CA SER A 159 -1.29 10.00 0.40
C SER A 159 -1.62 10.73 -0.91
N ARG A 160 -0.82 10.46 -1.97
CA ARG A 160 -1.00 11.05 -3.31
C ARG A 160 -2.43 10.90 -3.83
N HIS A 161 -3.00 9.71 -3.64
CA HIS A 161 -4.35 9.41 -4.09
C HIS A 161 -5.40 10.24 -3.33
N SER A 162 -5.28 10.34 -2.00
CA SER A 162 -6.21 11.11 -1.17
C SER A 162 -6.21 12.59 -1.57
N VAL A 163 -5.03 13.16 -1.78
CA VAL A 163 -4.85 14.55 -2.25
C VAL A 163 -5.49 14.78 -3.61
N PHE A 164 -5.21 13.92 -4.59
CA PHE A 164 -5.79 14.03 -5.93
C PHE A 164 -7.33 13.93 -5.90
N CYS A 165 -7.86 12.95 -5.18
CA CYS A 165 -9.31 12.77 -5.03
C CYS A 165 -9.93 13.99 -4.34
N LYS A 166 -9.29 14.52 -3.30
CA LYS A 166 -9.78 15.70 -2.59
C LYS A 166 -9.81 16.91 -3.53
N PHE A 167 -8.73 17.19 -4.24
CA PHE A 167 -8.64 18.27 -5.21
C PHE A 167 -9.81 18.18 -6.19
N LYS A 168 -9.95 17.05 -6.90
CA LYS A 168 -11.02 16.80 -7.87
C LYS A 168 -12.43 17.04 -7.30
N SER A 169 -12.67 16.56 -6.07
CA SER A 169 -13.97 16.73 -5.41
C SER A 169 -14.27 18.16 -4.93
N SER A 170 -13.22 18.96 -4.74
CA SER A 170 -13.30 20.34 -4.23
C SER A 170 -13.16 21.41 -5.31
N THR A 171 -12.92 21.01 -6.56
CA THR A 171 -12.87 21.92 -7.71
C THR A 171 -14.29 22.41 -8.03
N PRO A 172 -14.57 23.72 -8.00
CA PRO A 172 -15.92 24.28 -8.03
C PRO A 172 -16.68 24.08 -9.37
N ASN A 173 -16.00 23.69 -10.44
CA ASN A 173 -16.58 23.53 -11.79
C ASN A 173 -16.71 22.08 -12.26
N VAL A 174 -16.55 21.10 -11.37
CA VAL A 174 -16.79 19.70 -11.71
C VAL A 174 -18.28 19.41 -11.51
N LEU A 175 -19.03 19.36 -12.62
CA LEU A 175 -20.44 18.97 -12.59
C LEU A 175 -20.56 17.52 -12.10
N THR A 176 -21.30 17.33 -11.01
CA THR A 176 -21.62 16.01 -10.47
C THR A 176 -23.06 15.65 -10.83
N GLY A 177 -23.27 14.53 -11.54
CA GLY A 177 -24.62 14.11 -11.92
C GLY A 177 -24.66 13.28 -13.20
N LYS A 178 -25.87 13.03 -13.72
CA LYS A 178 -26.06 12.40 -15.02
C LYS A 178 -25.69 13.40 -16.12
N PHE A 179 -24.94 12.94 -17.11
CA PHE A 179 -24.65 13.72 -18.31
C PHE A 179 -25.95 14.15 -19.01
N SER A 180 -26.06 15.43 -19.31
CA SER A 180 -27.08 16.02 -20.18
C SER A 180 -26.92 15.55 -21.64
N GLY A 181 -27.96 15.75 -22.46
CA GLY A 181 -27.91 15.39 -23.89
C GLY A 181 -26.76 16.08 -24.63
N LEU A 182 -26.56 17.37 -24.36
CA LEU A 182 -25.49 18.18 -24.96
C LEU A 182 -24.09 17.71 -24.56
N GLU A 183 -23.89 17.34 -23.28
CA GLU A 183 -22.60 16.82 -22.84
C GLU A 183 -22.28 15.46 -23.46
N LYS A 184 -23.30 14.62 -23.67
CA LYS A 184 -23.13 13.33 -24.37
C LYS A 184 -22.75 13.54 -25.83
N GLU A 185 -23.43 14.46 -26.52
CA GLU A 185 -23.13 14.78 -27.93
C GLU A 185 -21.71 15.35 -28.08
N LYS A 186 -21.30 16.25 -27.18
CA LYS A 186 -19.93 16.78 -27.15
C LYS A 186 -18.88 15.68 -26.92
N LEU A 187 -19.14 14.74 -26.01
CA LEU A 187 -18.26 13.59 -25.78
C LEU A 187 -18.16 12.69 -27.02
N LEU A 188 -19.29 12.41 -27.68
CA LEU A 188 -19.32 11.60 -28.91
C LEU A 188 -18.56 12.27 -30.06
N GLY A 189 -18.64 13.60 -30.17
CA GLY A 189 -17.85 14.38 -31.12
C GLY A 189 -16.34 14.29 -30.86
N MET A 190 -15.90 14.31 -29.60
CA MET A 190 -14.48 14.16 -29.24
C MET A 190 -13.92 12.78 -29.61
N LEU A 191 -14.67 11.70 -29.31
CA LEU A 191 -14.25 10.32 -29.62
C LEU A 191 -14.19 10.05 -31.13
N SER A 192 -15.03 10.72 -31.91
CA SER A 192 -15.08 10.57 -33.37
C SER A 192 -13.91 11.25 -34.08
N ASN A 193 -13.36 12.31 -33.49
CA ASN A 193 -12.23 13.06 -34.04
C ASN A 193 -10.86 12.43 -33.71
N ASP A 194 -10.77 11.57 -32.70
CA ASP A 194 -9.53 10.85 -32.30
C ASP A 194 -9.27 9.58 -33.14
N SER A 195 -10.19 9.18 -34.02
CA SER A 195 -10.03 7.99 -34.88
C SER A 195 -9.26 8.26 -36.18
N GLY A 196 -8.60 9.41 -36.27
CA GLY A 196 -7.93 9.88 -37.48
C GLY A 196 -6.60 10.59 -37.18
N GLU A 197 -5.63 9.86 -36.63
CA GLU A 197 -4.19 10.07 -36.82
C GLU A 197 -3.48 8.71 -36.90
#